data_AF-A0AAV6ZMG1-F1
#
_entry.id   AF-A0AAV6ZMG1-F1
#
_cell.length_a   1.000
_cell.length_b   1.000
_cell.length_c   1.000
_cell.angle_alpha   90.00
_cell.angle_beta   90.00
_cell.angle_gamma   90.00
#
_symmetry.space_group_name_H-M   'P 1'
#
loop_
_entity.id
_entity.type
_entity.pdbx_description
1 polymer ?
#
loop_
_entity_poly.entity_id
_entity_poly.type
_entity_poly.pdbx_seq_one_letter_code
_entity_poly.pdbx_strand_id
1 'polypeptide(L)'
;MCWSLVRAKGAPARWRDFHSATVIGSKMYIFGGRADRSGPYHSNNEIYCNRIRVFDLLTETWLDAPQTTPPPEGRRSHSAFAYRGELYVFGGYNARLNRHFQDLWKYTAVTGRWQRVDVQGKGPCARRRQCCCIVGDKILLFGGTSPSQDQDLQDEFYLMDHSDLYILDFSPSLKTLCKLAVLQYSLDQSCLPHDIRWELSAMTTNSNISRPLLSSHG
;
A
#
# COMPACT_ATOMS: atom_id res chain seq x y z
N MET A 1 7.75 -29.59 16.04
CA MET A 1 6.98 -28.52 15.38
C MET A 1 5.58 -29.07 15.12
N CYS A 2 4.50 -28.36 15.48
CA CYS A 2 3.13 -28.83 15.29
C CYS A 2 2.23 -27.71 14.77
N TRP A 3 1.25 -28.07 13.96
CA TRP A 3 0.17 -27.17 13.56
C TRP A 3 -0.94 -27.20 14.59
N SER A 4 -1.48 -26.03 14.91
CA SER A 4 -2.64 -25.87 15.78
C SER A 4 -3.62 -24.86 15.21
N LEU A 5 -4.91 -25.17 15.25
CA LEU A 5 -5.96 -24.23 14.89
C LEU A 5 -6.20 -23.25 16.05
N VAL A 6 -6.02 -21.95 15.79
CA VAL A 6 -6.31 -20.89 16.77
C VAL A 6 -7.82 -20.66 16.84
N ARG A 7 -8.42 -20.85 18.02
CA ARG A 7 -9.83 -20.53 18.28
C ARG A 7 -9.97 -19.06 18.64
N ALA A 8 -9.82 -18.21 17.63
CA ALA A 8 -9.87 -16.76 17.77
C ALA A 8 -11.25 -16.23 18.19
N LYS A 9 -11.25 -15.12 18.91
CA LYS A 9 -12.45 -14.33 19.22
C LYS A 9 -12.76 -13.34 18.10
N GLY A 10 -14.00 -12.85 18.06
CA GLY A 10 -14.44 -11.87 17.05
C GLY A 10 -14.65 -12.47 15.66
N ALA A 11 -15.20 -11.66 14.74
CA ALA A 11 -15.51 -12.11 13.39
C ALA A 11 -14.24 -12.14 12.51
N PRO A 12 -13.85 -13.27 11.91
CA PRO A 12 -12.65 -13.33 11.08
C PRO A 12 -12.82 -12.54 9.77
N ALA A 13 -11.70 -12.37 9.07
CA ALA A 13 -11.77 -11.93 7.68
C ALA A 13 -12.60 -12.91 6.84
N ARG A 14 -13.45 -12.38 5.95
CA ARG A 14 -14.18 -13.18 4.96
C ARG A 14 -13.25 -14.12 4.20
N TRP A 15 -13.70 -15.34 3.91
CA TRP A 15 -13.04 -16.33 3.05
C TRP A 15 -12.46 -15.67 1.80
N ARG A 16 -11.15 -15.85 1.55
CA ARG A 16 -10.44 -15.22 0.45
C ARG A 16 -9.13 -15.92 0.11
N ASP A 17 -8.65 -15.76 -1.11
CA ASP A 17 -7.31 -16.14 -1.57
C ASP A 17 -6.55 -14.91 -2.11
N PHE A 18 -5.24 -15.08 -2.36
CA PHE A 18 -4.37 -14.03 -2.93
C PHE A 18 -4.37 -12.70 -2.15
N HIS A 19 -4.71 -12.73 -0.86
CA HIS A 19 -4.63 -11.60 0.05
C HIS A 19 -3.19 -11.44 0.58
N SER A 20 -2.92 -10.34 1.26
CA SER A 20 -1.70 -10.18 2.05
C SER A 20 -2.01 -10.20 3.54
N ALA A 21 -1.05 -10.69 4.32
CA ALA A 21 -1.02 -10.57 5.77
C ALA A 21 0.28 -9.88 6.17
N THR A 22 0.18 -8.76 6.89
CA THR A 22 1.33 -7.95 7.27
C THR A 22 1.26 -7.62 8.75
N VAL A 23 2.32 -7.91 9.50
CA VAL A 23 2.38 -7.66 10.95
C VAL A 23 2.96 -6.27 11.22
N ILE A 24 2.29 -5.50 12.07
CA ILE A 24 2.77 -4.23 12.62
C ILE A 24 2.57 -4.28 14.14
N GLY A 25 3.67 -4.28 14.89
CA GLY A 25 3.63 -4.51 16.33
C GLY A 25 3.01 -5.87 16.66
N SER A 26 2.00 -5.88 17.53
CA SER A 26 1.25 -7.09 17.92
C SER A 26 0.03 -7.39 17.05
N LYS A 27 -0.15 -6.69 15.93
CA LYS A 27 -1.37 -6.80 15.10
C LYS A 27 -1.03 -7.24 13.69
N MET A 28 -1.75 -8.23 13.19
CA MET A 28 -1.67 -8.69 11.81
C MET A 28 -2.81 -8.06 10.99
N TYR A 29 -2.47 -7.43 9.87
CA TYR A 29 -3.38 -6.72 8.99
C TYR A 29 -3.61 -7.55 7.73
N ILE A 30 -4.87 -7.91 7.48
CA ILE A 30 -5.31 -8.63 6.28
C ILE A 30 -5.91 -7.63 5.30
N PHE A 31 -5.28 -7.45 4.14
CA PHE A 31 -5.75 -6.57 3.08
C PHE A 31 -5.87 -7.32 1.75
N GLY A 32 -6.83 -6.89 0.93
CA GLY A 32 -6.98 -7.41 -0.41
C GLY A 32 -7.56 -8.83 -0.44
N GLY A 33 -7.25 -9.49 -1.55
CA GLY A 33 -7.66 -10.85 -1.87
C GLY A 33 -8.96 -10.91 -2.66
N ARG A 34 -9.09 -12.00 -3.39
CA ARG A 34 -10.33 -12.38 -4.05
C ARG A 34 -11.13 -13.22 -3.07
N ALA A 35 -12.41 -12.89 -2.94
CA ALA A 35 -13.41 -13.65 -2.21
C ALA A 35 -14.59 -13.94 -3.15
N ASP A 36 -15.56 -14.68 -2.64
CA ASP A 36 -16.82 -14.94 -3.33
C ASP A 36 -18.00 -14.40 -2.50
N ARG A 37 -19.04 -13.89 -3.16
CA ARG A 37 -20.26 -13.41 -2.48
C ARG A 37 -20.97 -14.53 -1.71
N SER A 38 -20.90 -15.76 -2.22
CA SER A 38 -21.48 -16.97 -1.65
C SER A 38 -20.44 -17.78 -0.87
N GLY A 39 -19.38 -17.14 -0.36
CA GLY A 39 -18.35 -17.80 0.44
C GLY A 39 -18.96 -18.71 1.52
N PRO A 40 -18.42 -19.92 1.75
CA PRO A 40 -17.08 -20.40 1.36
C PRO A 40 -16.95 -21.00 -0.05
N TYR A 41 -18.00 -20.98 -0.87
CA TYR A 41 -18.02 -21.63 -2.19
C TYR A 41 -17.51 -20.71 -3.31
N HIS A 42 -17.09 -21.30 -4.43
CA HIS A 42 -16.72 -20.58 -5.65
C HIS A 42 -17.91 -20.54 -6.61
N SER A 43 -18.69 -19.45 -6.57
CA SER A 43 -19.92 -19.27 -7.35
C SER A 43 -19.72 -18.42 -8.61
N ASN A 44 -18.47 -18.15 -9.00
CA ASN A 44 -18.07 -17.19 -10.03
C ASN A 44 -18.56 -15.75 -9.77
N ASN A 45 -19.11 -15.46 -8.59
CA ASN A 45 -19.53 -14.12 -8.18
C ASN A 45 -18.44 -13.49 -7.30
N GLU A 46 -17.31 -13.20 -7.95
CA GLU A 46 -16.11 -12.72 -7.27
C GLU A 46 -16.33 -11.33 -6.64
N ILE A 47 -15.71 -11.13 -5.48
CA ILE A 47 -15.58 -9.83 -4.83
C ILE A 47 -14.12 -9.61 -4.47
N TYR A 48 -13.66 -8.37 -4.62
CA TYR A 48 -12.29 -7.99 -4.31
C TYR A 48 -12.30 -7.16 -3.04
N CYS A 49 -11.68 -7.68 -1.98
CA CYS A 49 -11.81 -7.07 -0.65
C CYS A 49 -10.89 -5.85 -0.52
N ASN A 50 -11.41 -4.69 -0.15
CA ASN A 50 -10.62 -3.47 0.07
C ASN A 50 -10.61 -2.98 1.54
N ARG A 51 -11.37 -3.63 2.42
CA ARG A 51 -11.34 -3.35 3.86
C ARG A 51 -10.29 -4.20 4.54
N ILE A 52 -9.55 -3.56 5.46
CA ILE A 52 -8.61 -4.26 6.35
C ILE A 52 -9.39 -4.97 7.44
N ARG A 53 -8.98 -6.22 7.73
CA ARG A 53 -9.31 -6.91 8.97
C ARG A 53 -8.05 -7.10 9.78
N VAL A 54 -8.14 -6.90 11.09
CA VAL A 54 -6.98 -6.95 11.99
C VAL A 54 -7.14 -8.14 12.91
N PHE A 55 -6.06 -8.91 13.08
CA PHE A 55 -5.98 -9.93 14.11
C PHE A 55 -4.96 -9.48 15.16
N ASP A 56 -5.42 -9.31 16.38
CA ASP A 56 -4.55 -9.01 17.51
C ASP A 56 -3.91 -10.31 18.03
N LEU A 57 -2.59 -10.39 17.95
CA LEU A 57 -1.83 -11.59 18.27
C LEU A 57 -1.72 -11.85 19.79
N LEU A 58 -1.93 -10.83 20.63
CA LEU A 58 -1.85 -10.97 22.09
C LEU A 58 -3.18 -11.44 22.68
N THR A 59 -4.29 -10.94 22.13
CA THR A 59 -5.64 -11.25 22.61
C THR A 59 -6.36 -12.30 21.77
N GLU A 60 -5.71 -12.76 20.69
CA GLU A 60 -6.26 -13.70 19.71
C GLU A 60 -7.64 -13.28 19.20
N THR A 61 -7.82 -11.98 18.94
CA THR A 61 -9.12 -11.38 18.63
C THR A 61 -9.09 -10.69 17.28
N TRP A 62 -10.11 -10.95 16.47
CA TRP A 62 -10.35 -10.24 15.22
C TRP A 62 -11.07 -8.91 15.46
N LEU A 63 -10.54 -7.85 14.85
CA LEU A 63 -10.97 -6.46 14.99
C LEU A 63 -11.19 -5.81 13.61
N ASP A 64 -12.02 -4.78 13.59
CA ASP A 64 -12.07 -3.84 12.47
C ASP A 64 -10.88 -2.88 12.53
N ALA A 65 -10.34 -2.56 11.35
CA ALA A 65 -9.36 -1.48 11.25
C ALA A 65 -10.10 -0.13 11.19
N PRO A 66 -9.59 0.92 11.87
CA PRO A 66 -10.09 2.27 11.67
C PRO A 66 -9.97 2.68 10.20
N GLN A 67 -10.98 3.34 9.65
CA GLN A 67 -10.94 3.81 8.26
C GLN A 67 -11.55 5.20 8.18
N THR A 68 -10.67 6.22 8.13
CA THR A 68 -11.07 7.63 8.11
C THR A 68 -10.94 8.26 6.73
N THR A 69 -10.29 7.59 5.78
CA THR A 69 -10.22 7.98 4.36
C THR A 69 -10.59 6.79 3.46
N PRO A 70 -10.99 7.06 2.20
CA PRO A 70 -11.28 6.00 1.24
C PRO A 70 -10.06 5.09 1.02
N PRO A 71 -10.24 3.76 1.04
CA PRO A 71 -9.16 2.80 0.80
C PRO A 71 -8.84 2.70 -0.69
N PRO A 72 -7.68 2.12 -1.06
CA PRO A 72 -7.42 1.70 -2.43
C PRO A 72 -8.49 0.72 -2.93
N GLU A 73 -8.61 0.62 -4.26
CA GLU A 73 -9.48 -0.36 -4.91
C GLU A 73 -9.16 -1.80 -4.46
N GLY A 74 -10.21 -2.63 -4.36
CA GLY A 74 -10.06 -4.03 -4.00
C GLY A 74 -9.19 -4.75 -5.01
N ARG A 75 -8.24 -5.55 -4.54
CA ARG A 75 -7.21 -6.15 -5.39
C ARG A 75 -6.71 -7.47 -4.83
N ARG A 76 -6.21 -8.32 -5.72
CA ARG A 76 -5.56 -9.59 -5.38
C ARG A 76 -4.12 -9.63 -5.89
N SER A 77 -3.31 -10.50 -5.30
CA SER A 77 -1.93 -10.74 -5.73
C SER A 77 -1.10 -9.45 -5.78
N HIS A 78 -1.36 -8.52 -4.87
CA HIS A 78 -0.54 -7.34 -4.62
C HIS A 78 0.61 -7.71 -3.68
N SER A 79 1.64 -6.86 -3.67
CA SER A 79 2.69 -6.91 -2.63
C SER A 79 2.26 -6.05 -1.45
N ALA A 80 2.55 -6.48 -0.22
CA ALA A 80 2.34 -5.68 0.97
C ALA A 80 3.46 -5.85 1.98
N PHE A 81 3.81 -4.76 2.65
CA PHE A 81 4.95 -4.75 3.57
C PHE A 81 4.75 -3.72 4.69
N ALA A 82 5.35 -3.98 5.85
CA ALA A 82 5.36 -3.06 6.98
C ALA A 82 6.64 -2.22 6.93
N TYR A 83 6.52 -0.90 7.00
CA TYR A 83 7.69 -0.02 7.09
C TYR A 83 7.41 1.11 8.07
N ARG A 84 8.27 1.27 9.09
CA ARG A 84 8.17 2.28 10.15
C ARG A 84 6.78 2.40 10.81
N GLY A 85 6.14 1.25 11.08
CA GLY A 85 4.83 1.21 11.74
C GLY A 85 3.62 1.37 10.81
N GLU A 86 3.86 1.48 9.51
CA GLU A 86 2.84 1.73 8.50
C GLU A 86 2.71 0.54 7.56
N LEU A 87 1.50 0.30 7.05
CA LEU A 87 1.23 -0.74 6.06
C LEU A 87 1.34 -0.14 4.65
N TYR A 88 2.14 -0.75 3.79
CA TYR A 88 2.22 -0.39 2.38
C TYR A 88 1.64 -1.48 1.48
N VAL A 89 1.00 -1.08 0.39
CA VAL A 89 0.40 -1.95 -0.61
C VAL A 89 0.81 -1.47 -2.00
N PHE A 90 1.39 -2.36 -2.81
CA PHE A 90 1.82 -2.07 -4.17
C PHE A 90 1.19 -3.04 -5.19
N GLY A 91 0.71 -2.47 -6.29
CA GLY A 91 0.27 -3.22 -7.46
C GLY A 91 -0.93 -4.13 -7.19
N GLY A 92 -1.02 -5.23 -7.93
CA GLY A 92 -2.11 -6.22 -7.84
C GLY A 92 -3.07 -6.15 -9.03
N TYR A 93 -4.15 -6.91 -8.94
CA TYR A 93 -5.14 -7.02 -10.02
C TYR A 93 -6.56 -7.12 -9.50
N ASN A 94 -7.51 -6.56 -10.25
CA ASN A 94 -8.95 -6.72 -10.05
C ASN A 94 -9.58 -7.19 -11.36
N ALA A 95 -10.05 -8.44 -11.40
CA ALA A 95 -10.61 -9.02 -12.62
C ALA A 95 -11.94 -8.42 -13.03
N ARG A 96 -12.75 -7.95 -12.05
CA ARG A 96 -14.03 -7.29 -12.35
C ARG A 96 -13.86 -5.97 -13.07
N LEU A 97 -12.74 -5.31 -12.84
CA LEU A 97 -12.35 -4.06 -13.52
C LEU A 97 -11.41 -4.32 -14.70
N ASN A 98 -11.02 -5.59 -14.93
CA ASN A 98 -9.94 -5.98 -15.82
C ASN A 98 -8.69 -5.08 -15.68
N ARG A 99 -8.28 -4.79 -14.44
CA ARG A 99 -7.28 -3.75 -14.17
C ARG A 99 -6.13 -4.26 -13.34
N HIS A 100 -4.92 -4.11 -13.89
CA HIS A 100 -3.66 -4.21 -13.16
C HIS A 100 -3.32 -2.86 -12.55
N PHE A 101 -2.70 -2.88 -11.37
CA PHE A 101 -2.33 -1.67 -10.64
C PHE A 101 -0.82 -1.50 -10.59
N GLN A 102 -0.38 -0.24 -10.50
CA GLN A 102 1.02 0.18 -10.27
C GLN A 102 1.14 1.23 -9.15
N ASP A 103 0.04 1.50 -8.46
CA ASP A 103 -0.01 2.48 -7.38
C ASP A 103 0.60 1.91 -6.10
N LEU A 104 1.22 2.81 -5.33
CA LEU A 104 1.67 2.54 -3.97
C LEU A 104 0.73 3.26 -3.00
N TRP A 105 0.22 2.53 -2.02
CA TRP A 105 -0.63 3.05 -0.96
C TRP A 105 0.01 2.80 0.39
N LYS A 106 -0.20 3.73 1.32
CA LYS A 106 0.18 3.65 2.72
C LYS A 106 -1.06 3.73 3.60
N TYR A 107 -1.11 2.92 4.63
CA TYR A 107 -2.12 2.94 5.68
C TYR A 107 -1.49 3.17 7.04
N THR A 108 -1.94 4.25 7.69
CA THR A 108 -1.56 4.64 9.06
C THR A 108 -2.54 4.05 10.05
N ALA A 109 -2.14 2.99 10.75
CA ALA A 109 -3.00 2.25 11.67
C ALA A 109 -3.54 3.12 12.82
N VAL A 110 -2.73 4.07 13.30
CA VAL A 110 -3.12 4.98 14.40
C VAL A 110 -4.27 5.90 13.99
N THR A 111 -4.27 6.41 12.77
CA THR A 111 -5.26 7.39 12.29
C THR A 111 -6.35 6.76 11.41
N GLY A 112 -6.17 5.51 11.00
CA GLY A 112 -7.01 4.83 10.02
C GLY A 112 -6.96 5.43 8.62
N ARG A 113 -5.90 6.16 8.28
CA ARG A 113 -5.80 6.88 7.01
C ARG A 113 -5.07 6.08 5.96
N TRP A 114 -5.74 5.86 4.84
CA TRP A 114 -5.12 5.54 3.55
C TRP A 114 -4.63 6.79 2.85
N GLN A 115 -3.44 6.71 2.26
CA GLN A 115 -2.84 7.75 1.44
C GLN A 115 -2.14 7.11 0.24
N ARG A 116 -2.39 7.62 -0.96
CA ARG A 116 -1.60 7.26 -2.13
C ARG A 116 -0.21 7.92 -2.02
N VAL A 117 0.83 7.14 -2.26
CA VAL A 117 2.21 7.60 -2.18
C VAL A 117 2.73 7.87 -3.58
N ASP A 118 3.15 9.09 -3.83
CA ASP A 118 3.81 9.46 -5.07
C ASP A 118 5.30 9.12 -4.98
N VAL A 119 5.72 8.16 -5.80
CA VAL A 119 7.11 7.67 -5.85
C VAL A 119 7.84 8.36 -6.99
N GLN A 120 9.07 8.81 -6.72
CA GLN A 120 9.94 9.41 -7.74
C GLN A 120 10.69 8.33 -8.54
N GLY A 121 11.05 8.65 -9.78
CA GLY A 121 11.79 7.76 -10.67
C GLY A 121 10.90 6.78 -11.44
N LYS A 122 11.51 5.93 -12.26
CA LYS A 122 10.80 4.94 -13.09
C LYS A 122 10.64 3.63 -12.30
N GLY A 123 9.45 3.43 -11.75
CA GLY A 123 9.08 2.20 -11.06
C GLY A 123 8.65 1.04 -11.98
N PRO A 124 8.20 -0.08 -11.39
CA PRO A 124 7.60 -1.19 -12.13
C PRO A 124 6.33 -0.75 -12.87
N CYS A 125 6.03 -1.40 -13.99
CA CYS A 125 4.74 -1.25 -14.68
C CYS A 125 3.58 -1.79 -13.83
N ALA A 126 2.33 -1.60 -14.27
CA ALA A 126 1.18 -2.22 -13.62
C ALA A 126 1.23 -3.75 -13.69
N ARG A 127 1.24 -4.42 -12.53
CA ARG A 127 1.49 -5.85 -12.44
C ARG A 127 0.87 -6.49 -11.20
N ARG A 128 0.86 -7.82 -11.16
CA ARG A 128 0.45 -8.64 -10.01
C ARG A 128 1.46 -9.75 -9.73
N ARG A 129 1.30 -10.48 -8.62
CA ARG A 129 2.10 -11.67 -8.24
C ARG A 129 3.60 -11.41 -8.06
N GLN A 130 3.97 -10.18 -7.70
CA GLN A 130 5.37 -9.90 -7.35
C GLN A 130 5.68 -10.46 -5.96
N CYS A 131 6.96 -10.62 -5.67
CA CYS A 131 7.45 -10.82 -4.31
C CYS A 131 8.20 -9.56 -3.86
N CYS A 132 8.07 -9.20 -2.58
CA CYS A 132 8.84 -8.11 -2.00
C CYS A 132 9.53 -8.51 -0.71
N CYS A 133 10.72 -7.97 -0.49
CA CYS A 133 11.49 -8.12 0.75
C CYS A 133 11.99 -6.76 1.23
N ILE A 134 12.22 -6.62 2.53
CA ILE A 134 12.72 -5.38 3.14
C ILE A 134 14.12 -5.63 3.67
N VAL A 135 15.05 -4.72 3.37
CA VAL A 135 16.39 -4.66 3.96
C VAL A 135 16.69 -3.21 4.33
N GLY A 136 16.71 -2.92 5.64
CA GLY A 136 16.86 -1.56 6.14
C GLY A 136 15.75 -0.64 5.64
N ASP A 137 16.13 0.48 5.01
CA ASP A 137 15.21 1.44 4.39
C ASP A 137 14.89 1.10 2.91
N LYS A 138 15.24 -0.09 2.41
CA LYS A 138 15.04 -0.48 1.01
C LYS A 138 14.05 -1.63 0.89
N ILE A 139 13.12 -1.50 -0.05
CA ILE A 139 12.20 -2.56 -0.45
C ILE A 139 12.67 -3.09 -1.80
N LEU A 140 12.98 -4.37 -1.84
CA LEU A 140 13.32 -5.08 -3.06
C LEU A 140 12.04 -5.72 -3.59
N LEU A 141 11.68 -5.43 -4.84
CA LEU A 141 10.52 -6.00 -5.52
C LEU A 141 10.99 -6.73 -6.78
N PHE A 142 10.67 -8.00 -6.89
CA PHE A 142 11.12 -8.84 -8.00
C PHE A 142 9.93 -9.43 -8.77
N GLY A 143 10.03 -9.35 -10.10
CA GLY A 143 9.18 -10.05 -11.05
C GLY A 143 7.69 -9.71 -11.00
N GLY A 144 6.86 -10.75 -11.09
CA GLY A 144 5.40 -10.67 -11.25
C GLY A 144 4.96 -10.71 -12.72
N THR A 145 3.68 -10.47 -12.97
CA THR A 145 3.05 -10.59 -14.29
C THR A 145 2.29 -9.32 -14.67
N SER A 146 2.39 -8.89 -15.93
CA SER A 146 1.57 -7.80 -16.49
C SER A 146 0.93 -8.22 -17.81
N PRO A 147 -0.07 -7.48 -18.31
CA PRO A 147 -0.50 -7.61 -19.70
C PRO A 147 0.70 -7.47 -20.66
N SER A 148 0.73 -8.32 -21.68
CA SER A 148 1.59 -8.14 -22.84
C SER A 148 1.11 -6.93 -23.64
N GLN A 149 2.04 -6.21 -24.25
CA GLN A 149 1.71 -5.13 -25.19
C GLN A 149 1.53 -5.66 -26.62
N ASP A 150 1.92 -6.92 -26.85
CA ASP A 150 1.79 -7.58 -28.14
C ASP A 150 0.35 -8.10 -28.31
N GLN A 151 -0.37 -7.49 -29.24
CA GLN A 151 -1.77 -7.81 -29.54
C GLN A 151 -1.90 -9.03 -30.45
N ASP A 152 -0.81 -9.53 -31.03
CA ASP A 152 -0.80 -10.68 -31.94
C ASP A 152 -0.74 -12.02 -31.18
N LEU A 153 -0.51 -11.96 -29.87
CA LEU A 153 -0.57 -13.12 -28.99
C LEU A 153 -2.03 -13.49 -28.71
N GLN A 154 -2.44 -14.68 -29.17
CA GLN A 154 -3.75 -15.27 -28.87
C GLN A 154 -4.02 -15.35 -27.35
N ASP A 155 -5.29 -15.44 -26.95
CA ASP A 155 -5.79 -15.34 -25.56
C ASP A 155 -5.01 -16.13 -24.49
N GLU A 156 -4.29 -17.19 -24.87
CA GLU A 156 -3.44 -17.98 -23.96
C GLU A 156 -2.16 -17.27 -23.49
N PHE A 157 -1.68 -16.23 -24.19
CA PHE A 157 -0.41 -15.52 -23.90
C PHE A 157 -0.58 -14.03 -23.54
N TYR A 158 -1.76 -13.62 -23.06
CA TYR A 158 -2.05 -12.22 -22.69
C TYR A 158 -1.17 -11.65 -21.56
N LEU A 159 -0.53 -12.50 -20.75
CA LEU A 159 0.33 -12.06 -19.65
C LEU A 159 1.79 -12.36 -19.95
N MET A 160 2.65 -11.37 -19.68
CA MET A 160 4.10 -11.54 -19.65
C MET A 160 4.61 -11.63 -18.22
N ASP A 161 5.56 -12.53 -17.99
CA ASP A 161 6.30 -12.66 -16.74
C ASP A 161 7.50 -11.71 -16.74
N HIS A 162 7.79 -11.13 -15.58
CA HIS A 162 8.92 -10.23 -15.37
C HIS A 162 10.03 -10.91 -14.58
N SER A 163 11.27 -10.63 -14.94
CA SER A 163 12.50 -11.01 -14.21
C SER A 163 13.31 -9.79 -13.75
N ASP A 164 12.68 -8.61 -13.75
CA ASP A 164 13.28 -7.36 -13.29
C ASP A 164 13.28 -7.27 -11.75
N LEU A 165 14.26 -6.52 -11.23
CA LEU A 165 14.41 -6.21 -9.81
C LEU A 165 14.34 -4.69 -9.62
N TYR A 166 13.41 -4.25 -8.79
CA TYR A 166 13.28 -2.86 -8.39
C TYR A 166 13.66 -2.67 -6.92
N ILE A 167 14.25 -1.51 -6.63
CA ILE A 167 14.48 -1.05 -5.28
C ILE A 167 13.65 0.21 -5.06
N LEU A 168 12.72 0.15 -4.11
CA LEU A 168 12.07 1.33 -3.56
C LEU A 168 12.86 1.76 -2.32
N ASP A 169 13.57 2.86 -2.44
CA ASP A 169 14.46 3.39 -1.41
C ASP A 169 13.74 4.46 -0.57
N PHE A 170 13.60 4.22 0.72
CA PHE A 170 13.02 5.16 1.68
C PHE A 170 14.08 6.03 2.35
N SER A 171 15.37 5.84 2.05
CA SER A 171 16.42 6.72 2.57
C SER A 171 16.18 8.16 2.09
N PRO A 172 16.37 9.17 2.97
CA PRO A 172 16.23 10.56 2.57
C PRO A 172 17.24 10.88 1.46
N SER A 173 16.79 11.56 0.41
CA SER A 173 17.71 12.08 -0.62
C SER A 173 18.65 13.12 -0.03
N LEU A 174 19.75 13.42 -0.71
CA LEU A 174 20.64 14.53 -0.32
C LEU A 174 19.86 15.85 -0.18
N LYS A 175 18.91 16.13 -1.09
CA LYS A 175 18.01 17.29 -0.99
C LYS A 175 17.24 17.26 0.35
N THR A 176 16.69 16.12 0.73
CA THR A 176 15.99 15.96 2.01
C THR A 176 16.93 16.10 3.20
N LEU A 177 18.12 15.50 3.18
CA LEU A 177 19.12 15.62 4.23
C LEU A 177 19.58 17.07 4.41
N CYS A 178 19.86 17.79 3.32
CA CYS A 178 20.22 19.20 3.36
C CYS A 178 19.08 20.05 3.95
N LYS A 179 17.83 19.78 3.57
CA LYS A 179 16.66 20.46 4.17
C LYS A 179 16.55 20.20 5.68
N LEU A 180 16.73 18.95 6.10
CA LEU A 180 16.74 18.60 7.53
C LEU A 180 17.87 19.31 8.27
N ALA A 181 19.06 19.41 7.69
CA ALA A 181 20.17 20.15 8.28
C ALA A 181 19.86 21.65 8.39
N VAL A 182 19.27 22.27 7.36
CA VAL A 182 18.83 23.67 7.41
C VAL A 182 17.86 23.92 8.56
N LEU A 183 16.89 23.02 8.76
CA LEU A 183 15.93 23.13 9.85
C LEU A 183 16.56 22.87 11.23
N GLN A 184 17.37 21.82 11.35
CA GLN A 184 17.96 21.40 12.62
C GLN A 184 18.98 22.42 13.16
N TYR A 185 19.75 23.05 12.28
CA TYR A 185 20.78 24.03 12.65
C TYR A 185 20.34 25.48 12.45
N SER A 186 19.06 25.72 12.11
CA SER A 186 18.52 27.06 11.85
C SER A 186 19.37 27.87 10.86
N LEU A 187 19.83 27.23 9.79
CA LEU A 187 20.70 27.87 8.79
C LEU A 187 19.92 28.96 8.03
N ASP A 188 20.63 29.99 7.56
CA ASP A 188 20.01 31.07 6.79
C ASP A 188 19.36 30.51 5.50
N GLN A 189 18.10 30.90 5.30
CA GLN A 189 17.26 30.46 4.18
C GLN A 189 17.12 31.55 3.11
N SER A 190 17.62 32.77 3.35
CA SER A 190 17.43 33.93 2.47
C SER A 190 17.94 33.69 1.04
N CYS A 191 19.03 32.91 0.92
CA CYS A 191 19.66 32.56 -0.35
C CYS A 191 19.02 31.36 -1.05
N LEU A 192 18.05 30.68 -0.43
CA LEU A 192 17.46 29.48 -1.01
C LEU A 192 16.39 29.81 -2.08
N PRO A 193 16.35 29.05 -3.18
CA PRO A 193 15.26 29.11 -4.16
C PRO A 193 13.87 29.04 -3.50
N HIS A 194 12.89 29.72 -4.10
CA HIS A 194 11.55 29.85 -3.53
C HIS A 194 10.88 28.50 -3.27
N ASP A 195 11.03 27.54 -4.18
CA ASP A 195 10.52 26.17 -4.05
C ASP A 195 11.11 25.44 -2.84
N ILE A 196 12.42 25.58 -2.58
CA ILE A 196 13.08 24.97 -1.41
C ILE A 196 12.61 25.64 -0.11
N ARG A 197 12.48 26.97 -0.09
CA ARG A 197 11.92 27.69 1.08
C ARG A 197 10.48 27.26 1.37
N TRP A 198 9.67 27.09 0.33
CA TRP A 198 8.30 26.58 0.46
C TRP A 198 8.29 25.15 1.04
N GLU A 199 9.12 24.25 0.51
CA GLU A 199 9.24 22.89 1.04
C GLU A 199 9.67 22.87 2.52
N LEU A 200 10.62 23.71 2.94
CA LEU A 200 11.07 23.84 4.32
C LEU A 200 9.95 24.32 5.27
N SER A 201 9.16 25.29 4.82
CA SER A 201 7.96 25.76 5.54
C SER A 201 6.90 24.66 5.65
N ALA A 202 6.66 23.91 4.58
CA ALA A 202 5.73 22.78 4.57
C ALA A 202 6.19 21.65 5.52
N MET A 203 7.50 21.43 5.68
CA MET A 203 8.06 20.42 6.59
C MET A 203 7.94 20.77 8.08
N THR A 204 7.77 22.05 8.42
CA THR A 204 7.66 22.53 9.80
C THR A 204 6.24 22.91 10.22
N THR A 205 5.31 22.97 9.27
CA THR A 205 3.89 23.24 9.55
C THR A 205 3.16 21.96 9.93
N ASN A 206 2.53 21.94 11.11
CA ASN A 206 1.66 20.85 11.53
C ASN A 206 0.58 20.61 10.48
N SER A 207 0.44 19.37 10.01
CA SER A 207 -0.56 18.98 9.00
C SER A 207 -1.99 18.96 9.56
N ASN A 208 -2.45 20.06 10.14
CA ASN A 208 -3.85 20.32 10.46
C ASN A 208 -4.47 21.15 9.34
N ILE A 209 -4.52 20.62 8.12
CA ILE A 209 -5.39 21.20 7.09
C ILE A 209 -6.79 20.65 7.34
N SER A 210 -7.47 21.30 8.28
CA SER A 210 -8.92 21.23 8.44
C SER A 210 -9.49 22.54 7.93
N ARG A 211 -9.76 22.68 6.63
CA ARG A 211 -10.74 23.68 6.18
C ARG A 211 -11.58 23.17 5.00
N PRO A 212 -12.92 23.22 5.11
CA PRO A 212 -13.83 22.99 4.01
C PRO A 212 -13.80 24.22 3.08
N LEU A 213 -13.74 23.99 1.77
CA LEU A 213 -14.08 25.02 0.80
C LEU A 213 -15.61 25.17 0.80
N LEU A 214 -16.08 26.17 1.55
CA LEU A 214 -17.44 26.67 1.42
C LEU A 214 -17.60 27.33 0.04
N SER A 215 -18.70 26.98 -0.61
CA SER A 215 -19.23 27.57 -1.83
C SER A 215 -19.50 29.06 -1.66
N SER A 216 -19.11 29.86 -2.64
CA SER A 216 -19.78 31.13 -2.93
C SER A 216 -20.20 31.11 -4.40
N HIS A 217 -21.47 30.78 -4.65
CA HIS A 217 -22.15 31.19 -5.86
C HIS A 217 -22.40 32.70 -5.75
N GLY A 218 -21.93 33.44 -6.73
CA GLY A 218 -22.56 34.66 -7.22
C GLY A 218 -23.34 34.33 -8.48
#